data_AF-A0A653CFY8-F1
#
_entry.id   AF-A0A653CFY8-F1
#
_cell.length_a   1.000
_cell.length_b   1.000
_cell.length_c   1.000
_cell.angle_alpha   90.00
_cell.angle_beta   90.00
_cell.angle_gamma   90.00
#
_symmetry.space_group_name_H-M   'P 1'
#
loop_
_entity.id
_entity.type
_entity.pdbx_description
1 polymer ?
#
loop_
_entity_poly.entity_id
_entity_poly.type
_entity_poly.pdbx_seq_one_letter_code
_entity_poly.pdbx_strand_id
1 'polypeptide(L)'
;MDTRFVAVFLAVLCVIVPGTFGAGRYVPKWKKQACEIPSSQTEHSHYICTDDGEVKCLAGWTGDLCDVPKCRSGCDPLQGYCNRPGECLCKLGYYGDRCNRCIPLPGCQHGYCNESFQCICHEGWDGLFCSEPICHSDCQPARGYCEAPGECRCRLGWAGRNCRECQVLPGCVHGYCDKPLECKCRPGYTGLLCQIPICSHSCHKERGYCRKPGECRCKVGWWGNNCEKCFPYPGCVHGTCRRPWECNCQKGWGGMLCDEELNYCENNPETCKNDAKCISMPKDEGNFRCLCREGTSGRHCEHSDLQTMRPYITATPTAPPNATESFPEHASTLTAQRENRTTTTLRPTTVVAEEKTSDNET
;
A
#
# COMPACT_ATOMS: atom_id res chain seq x y z
N MET A 1 -55.75 33.24 40.21
CA MET A 1 -56.88 32.67 39.47
C MET A 1 -56.86 31.17 39.75
N ASP A 2 -57.30 30.78 40.95
CA ASP A 2 -58.71 30.42 41.28
C ASP A 2 -58.92 28.93 40.95
N THR A 3 -59.44 28.05 41.79
CA THR A 3 -60.13 28.16 43.08
C THR A 3 -60.14 26.77 43.75
N ARG A 4 -60.35 26.77 45.06
CA ARG A 4 -60.41 25.65 46.01
C ARG A 4 -61.56 24.68 45.72
N PHE A 5 -61.40 23.39 46.04
CA PHE A 5 -62.46 22.61 46.71
C PHE A 5 -61.84 21.50 47.58
N VAL A 6 -61.90 21.74 48.89
CA VAL A 6 -61.52 20.83 49.98
C VAL A 6 -62.76 20.00 50.31
N ALA A 7 -62.68 18.67 50.18
CA ALA A 7 -63.74 17.77 50.64
C ALA A 7 -63.45 17.36 52.09
N VAL A 8 -64.34 17.78 52.98
CA VAL A 8 -64.32 17.59 54.43
C VAL A 8 -64.67 16.14 54.76
N PHE A 9 -63.77 15.45 55.48
CA PHE A 9 -63.99 14.15 56.11
C PHE A 9 -64.91 14.33 57.33
N LEU A 10 -66.11 13.74 57.29
CA LEU A 10 -66.94 13.51 58.48
C LEU A 10 -66.70 12.09 59.01
N ALA A 11 -65.93 12.00 60.10
CA ALA A 11 -65.75 10.78 60.87
C ALA A 11 -66.96 10.57 61.80
N VAL A 12 -67.75 9.54 61.54
CA VAL A 12 -68.78 9.03 62.47
C VAL A 12 -68.15 7.93 63.31
N LEU A 13 -67.93 8.23 64.60
CA LEU A 13 -67.52 7.28 65.63
C LEU A 13 -68.67 6.32 65.95
N CYS A 14 -68.68 5.15 65.31
CA CYS A 14 -69.44 4.00 65.79
C CYS A 14 -68.63 3.31 66.90
N VAL A 15 -68.98 3.61 68.16
CA VAL A 15 -68.58 2.80 69.32
C VAL A 15 -69.38 1.50 69.26
N ILE A 16 -68.78 0.46 68.70
CA ILE A 16 -69.23 -0.92 68.86
C ILE A 16 -68.16 -1.61 69.70
N VAL A 17 -68.49 -1.87 70.96
CA VAL A 17 -67.84 -2.91 71.74
C VAL A 17 -68.61 -4.20 71.47
N PRO A 18 -67.96 -5.22 70.88
CA PRO A 18 -68.39 -6.59 71.11
C PRO A 18 -67.23 -7.42 71.67
N GLY A 19 -67.57 -8.22 72.67
CA GLY A 19 -66.65 -8.96 73.52
C GLY A 19 -65.68 -9.87 72.77
N THR A 20 -64.59 -10.13 73.47
CA THR A 20 -63.60 -11.16 73.17
C THR A 20 -64.26 -12.54 73.17
N PHE A 21 -64.88 -12.93 72.05
CA PHE A 21 -65.09 -14.34 71.73
C PHE A 21 -63.76 -14.88 71.22
N GLY A 22 -63.10 -15.70 72.05
CA GLY A 22 -62.00 -16.54 71.61
C GLY A 22 -62.52 -17.55 70.59
N ALA A 23 -62.51 -17.19 69.31
CA ALA A 23 -62.72 -18.14 68.24
C ALA A 23 -61.48 -19.04 68.17
N GLY A 24 -61.58 -20.25 68.73
CA GLY A 24 -60.62 -21.31 68.43
C GLY A 24 -60.51 -21.44 66.91
N ARG A 25 -59.33 -21.21 66.34
CA ARG A 25 -59.09 -21.31 64.90
C ARG A 25 -59.50 -22.72 64.45
N TYR A 26 -60.37 -22.81 63.44
CA TYR A 26 -60.78 -24.09 62.87
C TYR A 26 -59.57 -24.74 62.15
N VAL A 27 -59.00 -25.80 62.75
CA VAL A 27 -57.90 -26.58 62.17
C VAL A 27 -58.47 -27.78 61.40
N PRO A 28 -58.18 -27.93 60.09
CA PRO A 28 -58.64 -29.07 59.29
C PRO A 28 -58.21 -30.42 59.86
N LYS A 29 -59.07 -31.44 59.72
CA LYS A 29 -58.83 -32.79 60.28
C LYS A 29 -57.49 -33.39 59.85
N TRP A 30 -57.10 -33.23 58.58
CA TRP A 30 -55.82 -33.75 58.06
C TRP A 30 -54.59 -33.09 58.69
N LYS A 31 -54.69 -31.82 59.11
CA LYS A 31 -53.60 -31.08 59.75
C LYS A 31 -53.40 -31.54 61.21
N LYS A 32 -54.50 -31.91 61.87
CA LYS A 32 -54.47 -32.57 63.19
C LYS A 32 -53.87 -33.97 63.10
N GLN A 33 -54.18 -34.74 62.04
CA GLN A 33 -53.61 -36.06 61.79
C GLN A 33 -52.08 -36.02 61.58
N ALA A 34 -51.53 -34.95 60.99
CA ALA A 34 -50.07 -34.78 60.88
C ALA A 34 -49.36 -34.65 62.25
N CYS A 35 -50.09 -34.20 63.28
CA CYS A 35 -49.59 -34.05 64.64
C CYS A 35 -49.79 -35.29 65.54
N GLU A 36 -50.46 -36.33 65.05
CA GLU A 36 -50.64 -37.61 65.74
C GLU A 36 -49.36 -38.47 65.62
N ILE A 37 -48.90 -39.11 66.71
CA ILE A 37 -47.68 -39.96 66.76
C ILE A 37 -47.96 -41.30 66.04
N PRO A 38 -47.04 -41.82 65.20
CA PRO A 38 -45.62 -41.50 65.08
C PRO A 38 -45.27 -40.46 64.00
N SER A 39 -46.26 -39.95 63.26
CA SER A 39 -46.09 -39.05 62.12
C SER A 39 -45.42 -37.71 62.47
N SER A 40 -45.56 -37.24 63.71
CA SER A 40 -45.03 -35.94 64.16
C SER A 40 -43.55 -35.96 64.56
N GLN A 41 -42.93 -37.15 64.72
CA GLN A 41 -41.58 -37.31 65.27
C GLN A 41 -40.61 -38.05 64.34
N THR A 42 -40.68 -37.79 63.04
CA THR A 42 -39.59 -38.22 62.15
C THR A 42 -38.41 -37.26 62.31
N GLU A 43 -37.18 -37.78 62.29
CA GLU A 43 -35.93 -37.00 62.43
C GLU A 43 -35.79 -35.86 61.40
N HIS A 44 -36.59 -35.89 60.33
CA HIS A 44 -36.60 -34.94 59.23
C HIS A 44 -37.82 -33.99 59.26
N SER A 45 -38.62 -33.98 60.33
CA SER A 45 -39.75 -33.06 60.44
C SER A 45 -39.30 -31.63 60.70
N HIS A 46 -39.88 -30.68 59.98
CA HIS A 46 -39.52 -29.25 60.06
C HIS A 46 -40.59 -28.39 60.73
N TYR A 47 -41.41 -29.01 61.58
CA TYR A 47 -42.52 -28.36 62.28
C TYR A 47 -42.68 -28.85 63.72
N ILE A 48 -43.30 -28.00 64.54
CA ILE A 48 -43.75 -28.32 65.90
C ILE A 48 -45.28 -28.22 65.95
N CYS A 49 -45.92 -29.11 66.71
CA CYS A 49 -47.36 -29.08 66.90
C CYS A 49 -47.70 -28.33 68.20
N THR A 50 -48.68 -27.42 68.13
CA THR A 50 -49.23 -26.76 69.33
C THR A 50 -50.22 -27.68 70.05
N ASP A 51 -50.57 -27.36 71.30
CA ASP A 51 -51.55 -28.12 72.10
C ASP A 51 -52.94 -28.20 71.44
N ASP A 52 -53.27 -27.24 70.56
CA ASP A 52 -54.50 -27.21 69.77
C ASP A 52 -54.44 -28.09 68.50
N GLY A 53 -53.31 -28.76 68.25
CA GLY A 53 -53.06 -29.59 67.07
C GLY A 53 -52.73 -28.80 65.80
N GLU A 54 -52.23 -27.56 65.93
CA GLU A 54 -51.82 -26.73 64.80
C GLU A 54 -50.32 -26.92 64.49
N VAL A 55 -50.01 -27.12 63.20
CA VAL A 55 -48.62 -27.23 62.71
C VAL A 55 -47.99 -25.85 62.65
N LYS A 56 -46.90 -25.62 63.39
CA LYS A 56 -46.08 -24.40 63.38
C LYS A 56 -44.69 -24.71 62.82
N CYS A 57 -44.33 -24.05 61.72
CA CYS A 57 -43.06 -24.28 61.06
C CYS A 57 -41.86 -23.81 61.88
N LEU A 58 -40.77 -24.57 61.79
CA LEU A 58 -39.46 -24.14 62.26
C LEU A 58 -38.95 -22.94 61.46
N ALA A 59 -38.00 -22.20 62.04
CA ALA A 59 -37.40 -21.04 61.39
C ALA A 59 -36.79 -21.44 60.04
N GLY A 60 -37.17 -20.73 58.98
CA GLY A 60 -36.71 -21.03 57.63
C GLY A 60 -37.57 -22.02 56.84
N TRP A 61 -38.71 -22.48 57.36
CA TRP A 61 -39.65 -23.37 56.66
C TRP A 61 -41.05 -22.74 56.53
N THR A 62 -41.78 -23.12 55.49
CA THR A 62 -43.12 -22.64 55.13
C THR A 62 -43.92 -23.74 54.44
N GLY A 63 -45.19 -23.48 54.16
CA GLY A 63 -46.11 -24.48 53.59
C GLY A 63 -47.02 -25.10 54.65
N ASP A 64 -47.96 -25.91 54.20
CA ASP A 64 -49.01 -26.47 55.05
C ASP A 64 -48.51 -27.52 56.06
N LEU A 65 -47.47 -28.26 55.67
CA LEU A 65 -46.71 -29.18 56.53
C LEU A 65 -45.24 -28.74 56.73
N CYS A 66 -44.93 -27.46 56.44
CA CYS A 66 -43.58 -26.92 56.61
C CYS A 66 -42.50 -27.66 55.81
N ASP A 67 -42.90 -28.19 54.67
CA ASP A 67 -42.11 -28.96 53.71
C ASP A 67 -41.38 -28.08 52.68
N VAL A 68 -41.76 -26.81 52.58
CA VAL A 68 -41.15 -25.85 51.65
C VAL A 68 -40.12 -24.99 52.40
N PRO A 69 -38.83 -25.00 52.01
CA PRO A 69 -37.86 -24.10 52.60
C PRO A 69 -38.12 -22.65 52.21
N LYS A 70 -37.93 -21.73 53.14
CA LYS A 70 -37.94 -20.29 52.89
C LYS A 70 -36.61 -19.90 52.26
N CYS A 71 -36.67 -19.51 50.99
CA CYS A 71 -35.50 -19.03 50.27
C CYS A 71 -34.96 -17.74 50.89
N ARG A 72 -33.71 -17.41 50.56
CA ARG A 72 -33.08 -16.16 51.02
C ARG A 72 -33.98 -14.95 50.74
N SER A 73 -34.02 -14.01 51.68
CA SER A 73 -34.79 -12.78 51.51
C SER A 73 -34.35 -12.01 50.26
N GLY A 74 -35.29 -11.72 49.36
CA GLY A 74 -35.03 -11.03 48.10
C GLY A 74 -34.62 -11.96 46.94
N CYS A 75 -34.66 -13.28 47.11
CA CYS A 75 -34.58 -14.23 46.01
C CYS A 75 -35.76 -14.02 45.05
N ASP A 76 -35.50 -14.03 43.74
CA ASP A 76 -36.52 -13.80 42.72
C ASP A 76 -37.60 -14.92 42.79
N PRO A 77 -38.90 -14.57 42.85
CA PRO A 77 -39.96 -15.55 43.05
C PRO A 77 -40.25 -16.41 41.80
N LEU A 78 -39.85 -15.97 40.62
CA LEU A 78 -40.06 -16.69 39.36
C LEU A 78 -38.82 -17.46 38.92
N GLN A 79 -37.64 -16.89 39.14
CA GLN A 79 -36.37 -17.38 38.62
C GLN A 79 -35.47 -18.00 39.68
N GLY A 80 -35.74 -17.75 40.96
CA GLY A 80 -35.05 -18.37 42.09
C GLY A 80 -35.81 -19.57 42.65
N TYR A 81 -35.07 -20.52 43.21
CA TYR A 81 -35.60 -21.61 44.03
C TYR A 81 -34.60 -21.96 45.14
N CYS A 82 -34.99 -22.76 46.12
CA CYS A 82 -34.11 -23.19 47.19
C CYS A 82 -34.42 -24.61 47.62
N ASN A 83 -33.37 -25.39 47.88
CA ASN A 83 -33.48 -26.72 48.46
C ASN A 83 -33.32 -26.68 49.98
N ARG A 84 -32.68 -25.62 50.50
CA ARG A 84 -32.45 -25.40 51.93
C ARG A 84 -32.82 -23.96 52.32
N PRO A 85 -33.23 -23.74 53.59
CA PRO A 85 -33.51 -22.40 54.07
C PRO A 85 -32.33 -21.44 53.89
N GLY A 86 -32.60 -20.21 53.45
CA GLY A 86 -31.58 -19.17 53.29
C GLY A 86 -30.67 -19.31 52.05
N GLU A 87 -30.89 -20.34 51.23
CA GLU A 87 -30.27 -20.50 49.91
C GLU A 87 -31.11 -19.77 48.83
N CYS A 88 -30.48 -19.43 47.70
CA CYS A 88 -31.15 -18.94 46.50
C CYS A 88 -30.37 -19.49 45.29
N LEU A 89 -30.94 -20.50 44.64
CA LEU A 89 -30.43 -21.14 43.43
C LEU A 89 -31.19 -20.61 42.23
N CYS A 90 -30.49 -20.38 41.13
CA CYS A 90 -31.08 -19.77 39.96
C CYS A 90 -31.51 -20.83 38.94
N LYS A 91 -32.66 -20.60 38.30
CA LYS A 91 -33.08 -21.35 37.13
C LYS A 91 -32.12 -21.10 35.97
N LEU A 92 -32.11 -22.04 35.02
CA LEU A 92 -31.27 -21.95 33.83
C LEU A 92 -31.56 -20.62 33.09
N GLY A 93 -30.50 -19.88 32.77
CA GLY A 93 -30.62 -18.59 32.11
C GLY A 93 -30.69 -17.38 33.06
N TYR A 94 -30.55 -17.57 34.37
CA TYR A 94 -30.48 -16.50 35.37
C TYR A 94 -29.29 -16.67 36.32
N TYR A 95 -28.76 -15.56 36.82
CA TYR A 95 -27.61 -15.54 37.72
C TYR A 95 -27.69 -14.40 38.75
N GLY A 96 -26.71 -14.37 39.65
CA GLY A 96 -26.59 -13.39 40.74
C GLY A 96 -27.21 -13.87 42.05
N ASP A 97 -26.90 -13.19 43.15
CA ASP A 97 -27.27 -13.62 44.52
C ASP A 97 -28.78 -13.69 44.79
N ARG A 98 -29.56 -13.07 43.91
CA ARG A 98 -31.03 -13.00 43.97
C ARG A 98 -31.69 -13.62 42.74
N CYS A 99 -30.93 -14.18 41.79
CA CYS A 99 -31.45 -14.76 40.55
C CYS A 99 -32.29 -13.81 39.69
N ASN A 100 -32.06 -12.50 39.81
CA ASN A 100 -32.81 -11.46 39.11
C ASN A 100 -32.05 -10.88 37.89
N ARG A 101 -30.91 -11.47 37.52
CA ARG A 101 -30.14 -11.08 36.33
C ARG A 101 -30.22 -12.19 35.30
N CYS A 102 -30.63 -11.86 34.08
CA CYS A 102 -30.64 -12.80 32.96
C CYS A 102 -29.21 -13.08 32.49
N ILE A 103 -28.94 -14.32 32.06
CA ILE A 103 -27.71 -14.68 31.37
C ILE A 103 -27.93 -14.35 29.89
N PRO A 104 -27.12 -13.45 29.29
CA PRO A 104 -27.23 -13.16 27.87
C PRO A 104 -26.81 -14.37 27.03
N LEU A 105 -27.12 -14.35 25.74
CA LEU A 105 -26.72 -15.42 24.82
C LEU A 105 -25.20 -15.67 24.93
N PRO A 106 -24.72 -16.92 25.10
CA PRO A 106 -23.30 -17.19 25.20
C PRO A 106 -22.53 -16.65 23.99
N GLY A 107 -21.50 -15.84 24.24
CA GLY A 107 -20.73 -15.15 23.19
C GLY A 107 -21.17 -13.71 22.93
N CYS A 108 -22.23 -13.21 23.57
CA CYS A 108 -22.63 -11.80 23.54
C CYS A 108 -21.50 -10.92 24.08
N GLN A 109 -20.93 -10.05 23.23
CA GLN A 109 -19.80 -9.19 23.60
C GLN A 109 -20.29 -7.80 24.05
N HIS A 110 -20.95 -7.07 23.15
CA HIS A 110 -21.40 -5.70 23.37
C HIS A 110 -22.93 -5.62 23.42
N GLY A 111 -23.54 -6.38 24.32
CA GLY A 111 -24.99 -6.40 24.46
C GLY A 111 -25.47 -6.76 25.85
N TYR A 112 -26.79 -6.64 26.04
CA TYR A 112 -27.49 -6.92 27.28
C TYR A 112 -28.71 -7.80 27.03
N CYS A 113 -29.36 -8.26 28.10
CA CYS A 113 -30.56 -9.09 28.02
C CYS A 113 -31.69 -8.47 28.85
N ASN A 114 -32.93 -8.65 28.36
CA ASN A 114 -34.14 -8.43 29.16
C ASN A 114 -34.71 -9.77 29.63
N GLU A 115 -34.69 -10.77 28.74
CA GLU A 115 -35.00 -12.15 29.06
C GLU A 115 -33.77 -13.05 28.88
N SER A 116 -33.76 -14.20 29.54
CA SER A 116 -32.68 -15.19 29.43
C SER A 116 -32.36 -15.53 27.98
N PHE A 117 -31.07 -15.62 27.66
CA PHE A 117 -30.54 -15.99 26.35
C PHE A 117 -30.82 -15.01 25.19
N GLN A 118 -31.17 -13.77 25.50
CA GLN A 118 -31.18 -12.69 24.52
C GLN A 118 -29.82 -11.97 24.48
N CYS A 119 -29.51 -11.35 23.34
CA CYS A 119 -28.37 -10.44 23.20
C CYS A 119 -28.85 -9.23 22.39
N ILE A 120 -29.25 -8.18 23.11
CA ILE A 120 -29.68 -6.90 22.55
C ILE A 120 -28.44 -6.02 22.47
N CYS A 121 -28.08 -5.59 21.26
CA CYS A 121 -26.83 -4.86 21.04
C CYS A 121 -26.88 -3.46 21.62
N HIS A 122 -25.74 -3.03 22.16
CA HIS A 122 -25.50 -1.63 22.46
C HIS A 122 -25.43 -0.80 21.17
N GLU A 123 -25.66 0.50 21.30
CA GLU A 123 -25.64 1.42 20.17
C GLU A 123 -24.31 1.32 19.40
N GLY A 124 -24.41 1.17 18.07
CA GLY A 124 -23.25 1.02 17.20
C GLY A 124 -22.72 -0.40 17.02
N TRP A 125 -23.39 -1.42 17.59
CA TRP A 125 -23.08 -2.83 17.38
C TRP A 125 -24.25 -3.57 16.74
N ASP A 126 -23.93 -4.59 15.95
CA ASP A 126 -24.86 -5.43 15.20
C ASP A 126 -24.39 -6.90 15.21
N GLY A 127 -25.20 -7.76 14.62
CA GLY A 127 -24.99 -9.20 14.55
C GLY A 127 -25.58 -9.94 15.76
N LEU A 128 -25.68 -11.28 15.64
CA LEU A 128 -26.33 -12.13 16.65
C LEU A 128 -25.67 -12.08 18.03
N PHE A 129 -24.37 -11.80 18.07
CA PHE A 129 -23.57 -11.73 19.29
C PHE A 129 -23.08 -10.31 19.60
N CYS A 130 -23.57 -9.30 18.88
CA CYS A 130 -23.14 -7.90 19.01
C CYS A 130 -21.62 -7.74 18.88
N SER A 131 -21.06 -8.46 17.92
CA SER A 131 -19.62 -8.49 17.62
C SER A 131 -19.28 -7.72 16.35
N GLU A 132 -20.27 -7.31 15.56
CA GLU A 132 -20.06 -6.56 14.32
C GLU A 132 -20.27 -5.06 14.60
N PRO A 133 -19.26 -4.20 14.40
CA PRO A 133 -19.43 -2.77 14.59
C PRO A 133 -20.19 -2.14 13.41
N ILE A 134 -21.06 -1.19 13.68
CA ILE A 134 -21.75 -0.40 12.68
C ILE A 134 -20.84 0.76 12.25
N CYS A 135 -20.43 0.76 10.99
CA CYS A 135 -19.55 1.79 10.45
C CYS A 135 -20.24 3.16 10.35
N HIS A 136 -19.46 4.22 10.15
CA HIS A 136 -20.00 5.55 9.89
C HIS A 136 -21.04 5.52 8.76
N SER A 137 -22.14 6.28 8.88
CA SER A 137 -23.29 6.23 7.96
C SER A 137 -22.91 6.50 6.49
N ASP A 138 -21.96 7.40 6.28
CA ASP A 138 -21.50 7.75 4.93
C ASP A 138 -20.37 6.84 4.39
N CYS A 139 -19.92 5.85 5.17
CA CYS A 139 -18.86 4.93 4.77
C CYS A 139 -19.34 4.03 3.64
N GLN A 140 -18.61 4.00 2.52
CA GLN A 140 -19.02 3.17 1.38
C GLN A 140 -18.87 1.67 1.70
N PRO A 141 -19.94 0.85 1.76
CA PRO A 141 -19.87 -0.52 2.29
C PRO A 141 -18.97 -1.47 1.50
N ALA A 142 -18.89 -1.29 0.17
CA ALA A 142 -18.04 -2.12 -0.68
C ALA A 142 -16.54 -1.76 -0.62
N ARG A 143 -16.20 -0.57 -0.11
CA ARG A 143 -14.86 0.03 -0.19
C ARG A 143 -14.26 0.37 1.16
N GLY A 144 -15.09 0.45 2.20
CA GLY A 144 -14.68 0.66 3.58
C GLY A 144 -14.95 -0.56 4.46
N TYR A 145 -14.45 -0.49 5.68
CA TYR A 145 -14.75 -1.38 6.81
C TYR A 145 -14.50 -0.62 8.12
N CYS A 146 -14.93 -1.16 9.24
CA CYS A 146 -14.70 -0.56 10.55
C CYS A 146 -14.37 -1.66 11.57
N GLU A 147 -13.49 -1.32 12.51
CA GLU A 147 -13.17 -2.17 13.67
C GLU A 147 -13.88 -1.66 14.92
N ALA A 148 -14.24 -0.37 14.94
CA ALA A 148 -15.00 0.27 15.99
C ALA A 148 -16.25 0.98 15.43
N PRO A 149 -17.32 1.11 16.22
CA PRO A 149 -18.52 1.83 15.81
C PRO A 149 -18.22 3.26 15.37
N GLY A 150 -18.82 3.71 14.27
CA GLY A 150 -18.64 5.07 13.76
C GLY A 150 -17.29 5.35 13.08
N GLU A 151 -16.39 4.38 13.00
CA GLU A 151 -15.16 4.50 12.20
C GLU A 151 -15.45 4.17 10.71
N CYS A 152 -14.58 4.63 9.81
CA CYS A 152 -14.54 4.19 8.42
C CYS A 152 -13.08 4.10 7.96
N ARG A 153 -12.60 2.87 7.79
CA ARG A 153 -11.29 2.56 7.23
C ARG A 153 -11.43 2.15 5.78
N CYS A 154 -10.57 2.66 4.92
CA CYS A 154 -10.63 2.37 3.49
C CYS A 154 -9.83 1.13 3.12
N ARG A 155 -10.40 0.33 2.22
CA ARG A 155 -9.69 -0.76 1.56
C ARG A 155 -8.64 -0.18 0.61
N LEU A 156 -7.60 -0.98 0.32
CA LEU A 156 -6.51 -0.60 -0.58
C LEU A 156 -7.03 -0.01 -1.90
N GLY A 157 -6.51 1.16 -2.28
CA GLY A 157 -6.91 1.88 -3.48
C GLY A 157 -8.02 2.91 -3.28
N TRP A 158 -8.59 3.03 -2.08
CA TRP A 158 -9.57 4.05 -1.73
C TRP A 158 -9.06 4.96 -0.62
N ALA A 159 -9.50 6.21 -0.66
CA ALA A 159 -9.09 7.26 0.25
C ALA A 159 -10.27 8.17 0.61
N GLY A 160 -10.00 9.14 1.48
CA GLY A 160 -10.98 10.07 2.03
C GLY A 160 -11.74 9.49 3.22
N ARG A 161 -12.50 10.35 3.91
CA ARG A 161 -13.25 9.98 5.13
C ARG A 161 -14.27 8.86 4.89
N ASN A 162 -14.83 8.80 3.69
CA ASN A 162 -15.95 7.94 3.33
C ASN A 162 -15.56 6.86 2.30
N CYS A 163 -14.27 6.74 1.97
CA CYS A 163 -13.73 5.76 1.02
C CYS A 163 -14.36 5.82 -0.39
N ARG A 164 -14.72 7.03 -0.83
CA ARG A 164 -15.27 7.29 -2.17
C ARG A 164 -14.22 7.80 -3.14
N GLU A 165 -13.18 8.45 -2.65
CA GLU A 165 -12.08 8.97 -3.45
C GLU A 165 -11.12 7.85 -3.79
N CYS A 166 -10.60 7.84 -5.01
CA CYS A 166 -9.56 6.90 -5.37
C CYS A 166 -8.24 7.33 -4.71
N GLN A 167 -7.49 6.35 -4.24
CA GLN A 167 -6.11 6.55 -3.85
C GLN A 167 -5.25 6.51 -5.11
N VAL A 168 -4.52 7.58 -5.38
CA VAL A 168 -3.49 7.61 -6.44
C VAL A 168 -2.38 6.62 -6.12
N LEU A 169 -1.70 6.11 -7.15
CA LEU A 169 -0.55 5.22 -6.95
C LEU A 169 0.49 5.89 -6.02
N PRO A 170 0.99 5.21 -4.98
CA PRO A 170 1.97 5.79 -4.06
C PRO A 170 3.20 6.33 -4.81
N GLY A 171 3.61 7.56 -4.48
CA GLY A 171 4.71 8.26 -5.16
C GLY A 171 4.30 9.05 -6.42
N CYS A 172 3.02 9.02 -6.80
CA CYS A 172 2.47 9.89 -7.85
C CYS A 172 2.56 11.37 -7.42
N VAL A 173 3.36 12.17 -8.13
CA VAL A 173 3.60 13.57 -7.75
C VAL A 173 2.63 14.52 -8.45
N HIS A 174 2.58 14.45 -9.79
CA HIS A 174 1.77 15.35 -10.63
C HIS A 174 0.71 14.60 -11.42
N GLY A 175 -0.03 13.70 -10.76
CA GLY A 175 -1.08 12.91 -11.39
C GLY A 175 -2.40 12.91 -10.64
N TYR A 176 -3.38 12.23 -11.21
CA TYR A 176 -4.70 11.97 -10.65
C TYR A 176 -5.14 10.53 -10.95
N CYS A 177 -6.23 10.08 -10.35
CA CYS A 177 -6.77 8.74 -10.58
C CYS A 177 -8.22 8.82 -11.03
N ASP A 178 -8.60 7.94 -11.96
CA ASP A 178 -10.01 7.62 -12.24
C ASP A 178 -10.35 6.23 -11.67
N LYS A 179 -9.35 5.34 -11.63
CA LYS A 179 -9.40 4.02 -11.01
C LYS A 179 -8.43 3.95 -9.82
N PRO A 180 -8.73 3.12 -8.80
CA PRO A 180 -7.85 2.95 -7.65
C PRO A 180 -6.44 2.54 -8.09
N LEU A 181 -5.42 3.10 -7.43
CA LEU A 181 -3.99 2.81 -7.66
C LEU A 181 -3.49 3.13 -9.07
N GLU A 182 -4.13 4.07 -9.76
CA GLU A 182 -3.66 4.63 -11.03
C GLU A 182 -2.96 5.98 -10.81
N CYS A 183 -2.04 6.35 -11.72
CA CYS A 183 -1.43 7.68 -11.77
C CYS A 183 -1.49 8.19 -13.22
N LYS A 184 -2.58 8.89 -13.55
CA LYS A 184 -2.72 9.60 -14.82
C LYS A 184 -2.05 10.95 -14.72
N CYS A 185 -1.10 11.22 -15.60
CA CYS A 185 -0.31 12.45 -15.53
C CYS A 185 -1.11 13.67 -15.93
N ARG A 186 -0.94 14.75 -15.15
CA ARG A 186 -1.41 16.07 -15.55
C ARG A 186 -0.65 16.54 -16.79
N PRO A 187 -1.24 17.43 -17.61
CA PRO A 187 -0.56 18.00 -18.76
C PRO A 187 0.82 18.54 -18.41
N GLY A 188 1.83 18.18 -19.21
CA GLY A 188 3.22 18.60 -19.00
C GLY A 188 4.08 17.64 -18.17
N TYR A 189 3.53 16.53 -17.68
CA TYR A 189 4.29 15.49 -16.98
C TYR A 189 4.12 14.12 -17.64
N THR A 190 5.14 13.27 -17.49
CA THR A 190 5.18 11.90 -18.00
C THR A 190 5.93 10.99 -17.04
N GLY A 191 6.06 9.71 -17.40
CA GLY A 191 6.59 8.65 -16.54
C GLY A 191 5.49 7.97 -15.71
N LEU A 192 5.83 6.81 -15.13
CA LEU A 192 4.89 5.97 -14.37
C LEU A 192 4.27 6.68 -13.15
N LEU A 193 5.02 7.62 -12.54
CA LEU A 193 4.62 8.37 -11.35
C LEU A 193 4.48 9.88 -11.63
N CYS A 194 4.43 10.27 -12.91
CA CYS A 194 4.31 11.65 -13.35
C CYS A 194 5.40 12.57 -12.78
N GLN A 195 6.60 12.01 -12.65
CA GLN A 195 7.77 12.65 -12.08
C GLN A 195 8.67 13.31 -13.14
N ILE A 196 8.50 12.96 -14.41
CA ILE A 196 9.33 13.47 -15.51
C ILE A 196 8.61 14.65 -16.17
N PRO A 197 9.13 15.88 -16.13
CA PRO A 197 8.55 17.00 -16.86
C PRO A 197 8.75 16.83 -18.38
N ILE A 198 7.75 17.22 -19.16
CA ILE A 198 7.81 17.27 -20.61
C ILE A 198 8.42 18.62 -21.02
N CYS A 199 9.58 18.58 -21.65
CA CYS A 199 10.29 19.78 -22.09
C CYS A 199 9.52 20.50 -23.22
N SER A 200 9.92 21.73 -23.53
CA SER A 200 9.38 22.44 -24.71
C SER A 200 9.45 21.55 -25.95
N HIS A 201 8.41 21.59 -26.80
CA HIS A 201 8.32 20.75 -28.00
C HIS A 201 9.52 20.94 -28.94
N SER A 202 10.06 22.15 -29.01
CA SER A 202 11.21 22.51 -29.84
C SER A 202 12.56 22.18 -29.20
N CYS A 203 12.57 21.67 -27.96
CA CYS A 203 13.80 21.37 -27.24
C CYS A 203 14.50 20.12 -27.81
N HIS A 204 15.80 20.22 -28.07
CA HIS A 204 16.57 19.10 -28.60
C HIS A 204 16.64 17.94 -27.59
N LYS A 205 16.15 16.75 -27.97
CA LYS A 205 15.97 15.59 -27.07
C LYS A 205 17.25 15.13 -26.35
N GLU A 206 18.39 15.18 -27.01
CA GLU A 206 19.67 14.71 -26.45
C GLU A 206 20.52 15.82 -25.80
N ARG A 207 20.29 17.08 -26.17
CA ARG A 207 21.16 18.23 -25.85
C ARG A 207 20.48 19.20 -24.89
N GLY A 208 19.16 19.13 -24.77
CA GLY A 208 18.36 19.86 -23.81
C GLY A 208 17.86 18.97 -22.67
N TYR A 209 17.44 19.60 -21.59
CA TYR A 209 16.71 19.01 -20.48
C TYR A 209 15.79 20.06 -19.87
N CYS A 210 14.85 19.66 -19.02
CA CYS A 210 13.92 20.58 -18.36
C CYS A 210 13.72 20.17 -16.91
N ARG A 211 13.51 21.15 -16.03
CA ARG A 211 13.10 20.91 -14.64
C ARG A 211 11.62 21.19 -14.44
N LYS A 212 11.06 22.07 -15.27
CA LYS A 212 9.63 22.37 -15.32
C LYS A 212 9.06 22.06 -16.71
N PRO A 213 7.77 21.72 -16.81
CA PRO A 213 7.12 21.53 -18.09
C PRO A 213 7.26 22.77 -18.99
N GLY A 214 7.55 22.56 -20.28
CA GLY A 214 7.69 23.64 -21.26
C GLY A 214 9.00 24.44 -21.17
N GLU A 215 9.89 24.15 -20.22
CA GLU A 215 11.24 24.73 -20.17
C GLU A 215 12.15 23.99 -21.17
N CYS A 216 13.19 24.67 -21.67
CA CYS A 216 14.32 24.02 -22.34
C CYS A 216 15.63 24.61 -21.80
N ARG A 217 16.46 23.76 -21.20
CA ARG A 217 17.78 24.11 -20.68
C ARG A 217 18.83 23.33 -21.44
N CYS A 218 19.86 24.00 -21.89
CA CYS A 218 20.91 23.35 -22.66
C CYS A 218 21.93 22.66 -21.76
N LYS A 219 22.39 21.48 -22.19
CA LYS A 219 23.57 20.84 -21.64
C LYS A 219 24.80 21.69 -21.95
N VAL A 220 25.84 21.54 -21.14
CA VAL A 220 27.10 22.27 -21.28
C VAL A 220 27.64 22.11 -22.71
N GLY A 221 28.04 23.23 -23.32
CA GLY A 221 28.53 23.25 -24.69
C GLY A 221 27.47 23.49 -25.78
N TRP A 222 26.19 23.56 -25.40
CA TRP A 222 25.07 23.87 -26.31
C TRP A 222 24.33 25.15 -25.87
N TRP A 223 23.72 25.84 -26.83
CA TRP A 223 22.97 27.07 -26.59
C TRP A 223 21.88 27.34 -27.63
N GLY A 224 21.15 28.44 -27.42
CA GLY A 224 19.95 28.82 -28.17
C GLY A 224 18.67 28.28 -27.52
N ASN A 225 17.50 28.77 -27.96
CA ASN A 225 16.20 28.43 -27.37
C ASN A 225 15.87 26.93 -27.41
N ASN A 226 16.44 26.21 -28.38
CA ASN A 226 16.20 24.77 -28.62
C ASN A 226 17.44 23.90 -28.34
N CYS A 227 18.57 24.48 -27.94
CA CYS A 227 19.84 23.76 -27.72
C CYS A 227 20.41 23.05 -28.96
N GLU A 228 20.16 23.61 -30.14
CA GLU A 228 20.67 23.10 -31.42
C GLU A 228 22.08 23.58 -31.74
N LYS A 229 22.45 24.79 -31.26
CA LYS A 229 23.74 25.42 -31.57
C LYS A 229 24.79 25.01 -30.55
N CYS A 230 25.99 24.68 -31.03
CA CYS A 230 27.14 24.44 -30.17
C CYS A 230 27.85 25.76 -29.83
N PHE A 231 28.54 25.78 -28.70
CA PHE A 231 29.56 26.79 -28.43
C PHE A 231 30.84 26.40 -29.16
N PRO A 232 31.41 27.28 -30.01
CA PRO A 232 32.72 27.06 -30.58
C PRO A 232 33.81 27.19 -29.50
N TYR A 233 35.03 26.76 -29.83
CA TYR A 233 36.17 26.95 -28.93
C TYR A 233 36.34 28.45 -28.56
N PRO A 234 36.62 28.80 -27.30
CA PRO A 234 36.83 30.20 -26.92
C PRO A 234 37.96 30.84 -27.72
N GLY A 235 37.69 31.98 -28.36
CA GLY A 235 38.64 32.66 -29.23
C GLY A 235 38.57 32.25 -30.71
N CYS A 236 37.68 31.32 -31.08
CA CYS A 236 37.41 30.98 -32.47
C CYS A 236 36.83 32.20 -33.23
N VAL A 237 37.58 32.73 -34.20
CA VAL A 237 37.18 33.96 -34.92
C VAL A 237 36.44 33.62 -36.21
N HIS A 238 37.08 32.89 -37.13
CA HIS A 238 36.54 32.55 -38.44
C HIS A 238 36.26 31.05 -38.59
N GLY A 239 35.59 30.47 -37.59
CA GLY A 239 35.25 29.05 -37.57
C GLY A 239 33.82 28.76 -37.10
N THR A 240 33.39 27.52 -37.31
CA THR A 240 32.10 26.99 -36.86
C THR A 240 32.30 25.68 -36.10
N CYS A 241 31.29 25.24 -35.35
CA CYS A 241 31.37 23.99 -34.59
C CYS A 241 30.30 22.99 -35.07
N ARG A 242 30.58 21.70 -34.97
CA ARG A 242 29.56 20.63 -35.08
C ARG A 242 29.31 19.99 -33.72
N ARG A 243 30.38 19.83 -32.94
CA ARG A 243 30.34 19.46 -31.52
C ARG A 243 30.83 20.65 -30.68
N PRO A 244 30.46 20.70 -29.40
CA PRO A 244 30.95 21.75 -28.51
C PRO A 244 32.46 21.83 -28.49
N TRP A 245 32.98 23.06 -28.47
CA TRP A 245 34.41 23.38 -28.34
C TRP A 245 35.26 23.04 -29.56
N GLU A 246 34.65 22.78 -30.71
CA GLU A 246 35.36 22.74 -31.98
C GLU A 246 35.51 24.15 -32.57
N CYS A 247 36.53 24.33 -33.41
CA CYS A 247 36.70 25.50 -34.27
C CYS A 247 37.07 25.02 -35.68
N ASN A 248 36.05 24.69 -36.48
CA ASN A 248 36.22 24.26 -37.86
C ASN A 248 36.34 25.51 -38.74
N CYS A 249 37.54 25.81 -39.22
CA CYS A 249 37.83 27.03 -39.96
C CYS A 249 37.04 27.13 -41.26
N GLN A 250 36.60 28.34 -41.55
CA GLN A 250 36.06 28.70 -42.86
C GLN A 250 37.18 28.69 -43.89
N LYS A 251 36.81 28.55 -45.17
CA LYS A 251 37.77 28.52 -46.27
C LYS A 251 38.62 29.81 -46.26
N GLY A 252 39.94 29.66 -46.33
CA GLY A 252 40.90 30.78 -46.30
C GLY A 252 41.44 31.12 -44.92
N TRP A 253 40.95 30.48 -43.86
CA TRP A 253 41.43 30.66 -42.48
C TRP A 253 42.06 29.38 -41.94
N GLY A 254 43.06 29.54 -41.09
CA GLY A 254 43.82 28.46 -40.48
C GLY A 254 44.26 28.79 -39.06
N GLY A 255 45.05 27.89 -38.48
CA GLY A 255 45.40 27.92 -37.07
C GLY A 255 44.31 27.32 -36.18
N MET A 256 44.65 27.05 -34.92
CA MET A 256 43.74 26.40 -33.96
C MET A 256 42.51 27.25 -33.58
N LEU A 257 42.58 28.57 -33.76
CA LEU A 257 41.49 29.52 -33.47
C LEU A 257 40.88 30.14 -34.74
N CYS A 258 41.32 29.70 -35.94
CA CYS A 258 40.91 30.29 -37.22
C CYS A 258 41.12 31.81 -37.26
N ASP A 259 42.25 32.26 -36.73
CA ASP A 259 42.69 33.65 -36.63
C ASP A 259 43.85 33.95 -37.60
N GLU A 260 44.38 32.94 -38.28
CA GLU A 260 45.41 33.09 -39.31
C GLU A 260 44.81 33.08 -40.72
N GLU A 261 45.13 34.08 -41.53
CA GLU A 261 44.74 34.13 -42.94
C GLU A 261 45.70 33.28 -43.80
N LEU A 262 45.15 32.34 -44.57
CA LEU A 262 45.90 31.38 -45.40
C LEU A 262 46.21 31.94 -46.80
N ASN A 263 46.91 33.07 -46.87
CA ASN A 263 47.23 33.78 -48.12
C ASN A 263 48.69 33.59 -48.61
N TYR A 264 49.47 32.69 -48.00
CA TYR A 264 50.90 32.54 -48.32
C TYR A 264 51.18 32.26 -49.81
N CYS A 265 50.46 31.33 -50.43
CA CYS A 265 50.64 30.99 -51.84
C CYS A 265 50.21 32.13 -52.78
N GLU A 266 49.20 32.92 -52.41
CA GLU A 266 48.75 34.08 -53.18
C GLU A 266 49.81 35.18 -53.16
N ASN A 267 50.46 35.36 -52.02
CA ASN A 267 51.57 36.30 -51.85
C ASN A 267 52.89 35.78 -52.42
N ASN A 268 53.05 34.46 -52.62
CA ASN A 268 54.29 33.83 -53.09
C ASN A 268 54.02 32.78 -54.20
N PRO A 269 53.58 33.20 -55.40
CA PRO A 269 53.15 32.29 -56.47
C PRO A 269 54.27 31.38 -57.00
N GLU A 270 55.53 31.84 -56.94
CA GLU A 270 56.71 31.13 -57.44
C GLU A 270 57.27 30.05 -56.48
N THR A 271 56.59 29.81 -55.35
CA THR A 271 57.08 28.91 -54.28
C THR A 271 57.20 27.46 -54.77
N CYS A 272 56.22 26.96 -55.51
CA CYS A 272 56.24 25.59 -56.03
C CYS A 272 56.74 25.59 -57.47
N LYS A 273 57.72 24.73 -57.78
CA LYS A 273 58.30 24.57 -59.12
C LYS A 273 57.59 23.45 -59.90
N ASN A 274 57.91 23.34 -61.20
CA ASN A 274 57.39 22.30 -62.10
C ASN A 274 55.84 22.25 -62.19
N ASP A 275 55.18 23.41 -62.25
CA ASP A 275 53.72 23.57 -62.30
C ASP A 275 52.95 22.80 -61.21
N ALA A 276 53.55 22.66 -60.03
CA ALA A 276 52.95 22.04 -58.86
C ALA A 276 51.92 22.97 -58.19
N LYS A 277 50.90 22.38 -57.55
CA LYS A 277 49.82 23.15 -56.89
C LYS A 277 50.25 23.58 -55.49
N CYS A 278 50.34 24.88 -55.26
CA CYS A 278 50.60 25.46 -53.93
C CYS A 278 49.32 25.46 -53.08
N ILE A 279 49.43 25.05 -51.81
CA ILE A 279 48.37 25.14 -50.79
C ILE A 279 48.93 25.89 -49.60
N SER A 280 48.30 27.02 -49.23
CA SER A 280 48.64 27.77 -48.02
C SER A 280 48.25 26.95 -46.79
N MET A 281 49.16 26.89 -45.82
CA MET A 281 48.99 26.17 -44.55
C MET A 281 49.20 27.14 -43.38
N PRO A 282 48.72 26.82 -42.17
CA PRO A 282 49.01 27.58 -40.96
C PRO A 282 50.51 27.73 -40.70
N LYS A 283 50.89 28.74 -39.91
CA LYS A 283 52.31 29.05 -39.66
C LYS A 283 53.04 27.93 -38.92
N ASP A 284 52.38 27.29 -37.98
CA ASP A 284 52.86 26.16 -37.20
C ASP A 284 53.09 24.89 -38.06
N GLU A 285 52.38 24.76 -39.17
CA GLU A 285 52.56 23.67 -40.15
C GLU A 285 53.52 24.02 -41.31
N GLY A 286 54.17 25.20 -41.26
CA GLY A 286 55.21 25.58 -42.21
C GLY A 286 54.76 26.44 -43.40
N ASN A 287 53.67 27.20 -43.25
CA ASN A 287 53.11 28.23 -44.18
C ASN A 287 52.56 27.74 -45.52
N PHE A 288 53.12 26.68 -46.12
CA PHE A 288 52.66 26.14 -47.41
C PHE A 288 53.04 24.68 -47.58
N ARG A 289 52.34 24.00 -48.49
CA ARG A 289 52.73 22.70 -49.03
C ARG A 289 52.54 22.69 -50.55
N CYS A 290 53.49 22.09 -51.26
CA CYS A 290 53.40 21.90 -52.71
C CYS A 290 52.88 20.49 -53.02
N LEU A 291 51.84 20.38 -53.84
CA LEU A 291 51.40 19.11 -54.40
C LEU A 291 52.13 18.89 -55.72
N CYS A 292 53.18 18.08 -55.66
CA CYS A 292 54.03 17.75 -56.80
C CYS A 292 53.27 16.91 -57.83
N ARG A 293 53.60 17.11 -59.12
CA ARG A 293 53.10 16.27 -60.21
C ARG A 293 53.84 14.93 -60.23
N GLU A 294 53.26 13.94 -60.89
CA GLU A 294 53.85 12.61 -61.03
C GLU A 294 55.27 12.71 -61.61
N GLY A 295 56.24 12.07 -60.95
CA GLY A 295 57.66 12.15 -61.31
C GLY A 295 58.40 13.41 -60.81
N THR A 296 57.82 14.18 -59.88
CA THR A 296 58.51 15.29 -59.19
C THR A 296 58.44 15.13 -57.67
N SER A 297 59.51 15.53 -56.98
CA SER A 297 59.67 15.40 -55.54
C SER A 297 60.41 16.60 -54.93
N GLY A 298 60.41 16.71 -53.60
CA GLY A 298 60.97 17.86 -52.86
C GLY A 298 59.91 18.78 -52.24
N ARG A 299 60.32 19.65 -51.32
CA ARG A 299 59.40 20.55 -50.59
C ARG A 299 58.78 21.59 -51.51
N HIS A 300 59.53 22.00 -52.53
CA HIS A 300 59.13 22.94 -53.56
C HIS A 300 58.90 22.23 -54.91
N CYS A 301 58.88 20.90 -54.95
CA CYS A 301 58.81 20.09 -56.17
C CYS A 301 59.94 20.38 -57.16
N GLU A 302 61.12 20.69 -56.64
CA GLU A 302 62.31 21.10 -57.39
C GLU A 302 63.04 19.93 -58.05
N HIS A 303 62.84 18.71 -57.58
CA HIS A 303 63.50 17.51 -58.12
C HIS A 303 62.60 16.84 -59.16
N SER A 304 63.11 16.67 -60.38
CA SER A 304 62.49 15.85 -61.41
C SER A 304 63.05 14.42 -61.32
N ASP A 305 62.25 13.48 -60.86
CA ASP A 305 62.55 12.04 -60.85
C ASP A 305 62.35 11.45 -62.25
N LEU A 306 63.06 11.99 -63.24
CA LEU A 306 63.13 11.44 -64.60
C LEU A 306 64.14 10.27 -64.71
N GLN A 307 64.71 9.79 -63.60
CA GLN A 307 65.79 8.80 -63.60
C GLN A 307 65.39 7.38 -63.18
N THR A 308 64.09 7.04 -63.09
CA THR A 308 63.67 5.65 -62.78
C THR A 308 62.57 5.10 -63.70
N MET A 309 62.58 5.49 -64.97
CA MET A 309 61.92 4.73 -66.03
C MET A 309 62.97 4.12 -66.95
N ARG A 310 63.60 3.03 -66.50
CA ARG A 310 64.21 2.05 -67.41
C ARG A 310 63.51 0.70 -67.25
N PRO A 311 63.04 0.08 -68.35
CA PRO A 311 62.30 -1.16 -68.31
C PRO A 311 63.27 -2.34 -68.16
N TYR A 312 62.96 -3.28 -67.28
CA TYR A 312 63.48 -4.65 -67.40
C TYR A 312 62.33 -5.56 -67.84
N ILE A 313 62.37 -5.93 -69.12
CA ILE A 313 61.54 -7.01 -69.66
C ILE A 313 62.26 -8.35 -69.40
N THR A 314 61.45 -9.30 -68.94
CA THR A 314 61.60 -10.78 -68.90
C THR A 314 62.60 -11.43 -67.95
N ALA A 315 62.04 -12.13 -66.96
CA ALA A 315 62.18 -13.59 -66.85
C ALA A 315 60.86 -14.19 -66.33
N THR A 316 60.36 -15.22 -67.01
CA THR A 316 59.15 -16.00 -66.66
C THR A 316 59.51 -17.15 -65.68
N PRO A 317 58.58 -18.05 -65.33
CA PRO A 317 57.96 -18.15 -64.02
C PRO A 317 58.55 -19.27 -63.15
N THR A 318 58.71 -19.03 -61.85
CA THR A 318 58.81 -20.10 -60.86
C THR A 318 57.82 -19.81 -59.71
N ALA A 319 56.83 -20.69 -59.55
CA ALA A 319 56.11 -20.88 -58.29
C ALA A 319 57.10 -21.41 -57.23
N PRO A 320 56.85 -21.36 -55.89
CA PRO A 320 55.57 -21.30 -55.14
C PRO A 320 55.69 -20.35 -53.88
N PRO A 321 55.01 -20.57 -52.75
CA PRO A 321 53.59 -20.80 -52.48
C PRO A 321 52.92 -19.63 -51.73
N ASN A 322 51.60 -19.60 -51.87
CA ASN A 322 50.55 -19.06 -50.98
C ASN A 322 50.98 -18.51 -49.59
N ALA A 323 50.78 -17.20 -49.38
CA ALA A 323 50.46 -16.60 -48.07
C ALA A 323 50.04 -15.13 -48.25
N THR A 324 48.74 -14.86 -48.23
CA THR A 324 48.19 -13.49 -48.19
C THR A 324 47.74 -13.17 -46.77
N GLU A 325 48.49 -12.24 -46.19
CA GLU A 325 48.15 -11.07 -45.39
C GLU A 325 46.87 -10.96 -44.54
N SER A 326 47.06 -10.10 -43.55
CA SER A 326 46.19 -9.74 -42.46
C SER A 326 45.75 -8.26 -42.54
N PHE A 327 44.49 -8.01 -42.14
CA PHE A 327 44.00 -6.84 -41.35
C PHE A 327 43.53 -5.52 -42.05
N PRO A 328 42.66 -4.70 -41.38
CA PRO A 328 41.36 -4.28 -41.92
C PRO A 328 41.13 -2.75 -41.99
N GLU A 329 39.97 -2.32 -42.50
CA GLU A 329 39.33 -1.04 -42.14
C GLU A 329 37.88 -1.20 -41.67
N HIS A 330 37.48 -0.25 -40.83
CA HIS A 330 36.34 -0.18 -39.92
C HIS A 330 34.93 -0.27 -40.55
N ALA A 331 34.04 -0.96 -39.84
CA ALA A 331 32.64 -0.51 -39.68
C ALA A 331 32.18 -0.80 -38.24
N SER A 332 32.00 0.27 -37.47
CA SER A 332 31.47 0.22 -36.11
C SER A 332 29.95 0.34 -36.14
N THR A 333 29.26 -0.68 -35.62
CA THR A 333 27.94 -0.54 -35.00
C THR A 333 27.87 -1.42 -33.76
N LEU A 334 27.65 -0.77 -32.61
CA LEU A 334 27.46 -1.34 -31.27
C LEU A 334 26.19 -2.20 -31.24
N THR A 335 26.24 -3.48 -30.87
CA THR A 335 26.12 -4.04 -29.51
C THR A 335 25.05 -3.41 -28.61
N ALA A 336 23.99 -4.17 -28.31
CA ALA A 336 23.82 -4.81 -27.00
C ALA A 336 22.62 -5.78 -26.99
N GLN A 337 23.01 -7.04 -26.81
CA GLN A 337 22.33 -8.25 -26.34
C GLN A 337 20.92 -8.19 -25.75
N ARG A 338 20.11 -9.18 -26.14
CA ARG A 338 19.24 -9.93 -25.21
C ARG A 338 19.41 -11.43 -25.47
N GLU A 339 19.92 -12.13 -24.47
CA GLU A 339 19.89 -13.59 -24.38
C GLU A 339 18.46 -14.09 -24.23
N ASN A 340 18.10 -15.11 -25.02
CA ASN A 340 17.46 -16.35 -24.57
C ASN A 340 16.76 -17.06 -25.72
N ARG A 341 17.28 -18.23 -26.11
CA ARG A 341 16.49 -19.47 -26.27
C ARG A 341 17.38 -20.56 -26.86
N THR A 342 17.69 -21.57 -26.07
CA THR A 342 18.02 -22.90 -26.57
C THR A 342 16.91 -23.85 -26.18
N THR A 343 16.30 -24.39 -27.23
CA THR A 343 15.24 -25.39 -27.27
C THR A 343 15.82 -26.73 -26.86
N THR A 344 15.31 -27.33 -25.78
CA THR A 344 15.65 -28.71 -25.41
C THR A 344 14.63 -29.66 -26.04
N THR A 345 15.14 -30.56 -26.87
CA THR A 345 14.46 -31.69 -27.48
C THR A 345 14.24 -32.81 -26.47
N LEU A 346 13.04 -33.38 -26.49
CA LEU A 346 12.58 -34.52 -25.70
C LEU A 346 13.21 -35.85 -26.16
N ARG A 347 13.59 -36.73 -25.22
CA ARG A 347 12.97 -38.06 -25.00
C ARG A 347 13.57 -38.84 -23.81
N PRO A 348 12.87 -39.88 -23.30
CA PRO A 348 12.83 -40.26 -21.88
C PRO A 348 13.41 -41.65 -21.59
N THR A 349 13.56 -41.97 -20.30
CA THR A 349 13.50 -43.29 -19.58
C THR A 349 14.35 -43.14 -18.30
N THR A 350 14.10 -43.68 -17.11
CA THR A 350 13.04 -44.45 -16.43
C THR A 350 13.50 -44.57 -14.96
N VAL A 351 12.56 -44.43 -14.00
CA VAL A 351 12.39 -45.17 -12.73
C VAL A 351 13.55 -45.23 -11.71
N VAL A 352 13.30 -44.78 -10.46
CA VAL A 352 13.13 -45.58 -9.21
C VAL A 352 13.09 -44.62 -8.00
N ALA A 353 12.22 -44.96 -7.05
CA ALA A 353 11.86 -44.29 -5.82
C ALA A 353 12.97 -44.20 -4.76
N GLU A 354 12.81 -43.31 -3.76
CA GLU A 354 12.66 -43.69 -2.35
C GLU A 354 12.32 -42.48 -1.46
N GLU A 355 11.38 -42.71 -0.53
CA GLU A 355 11.03 -41.85 0.60
C GLU A 355 12.15 -41.80 1.64
N LYS A 356 12.29 -40.68 2.39
CA LYS A 356 12.19 -40.68 3.87
C LYS A 356 12.32 -39.29 4.51
N THR A 357 11.24 -38.95 5.23
CA THR A 357 11.13 -38.39 6.59
C THR A 357 12.06 -37.28 7.10
N SER A 358 11.41 -36.18 7.51
CA SER A 358 11.40 -35.58 8.86
C SER A 358 12.66 -35.66 9.72
N ASP A 359 13.17 -34.50 10.12
CA ASP A 359 13.46 -34.24 11.54
C ASP A 359 13.27 -32.76 11.90
N ASN A 360 12.79 -32.60 13.12
CA ASN A 360 12.25 -31.42 13.77
C ASN A 360 13.07 -31.24 15.04
N GLU A 361 13.81 -30.14 15.20
CA GLU A 361 14.31 -29.67 16.50
C GLU A 361 14.91 -28.25 16.38
N THR A 362 14.20 -27.24 16.90
CA THR A 362 14.76 -26.27 17.88
C THR A 362 13.66 -25.48 18.55
#